data_AF-A0A960I818-F1
#
_entry.id   AF-A0A960I818-F1
#
_cell.length_a   1.000
_cell.length_b   1.000
_cell.length_c   1.000
_cell.angle_alpha   90.00
_cell.angle_beta   90.00
_cell.angle_gamma   90.00
#
_symmetry.space_group_name_H-M   'P 1'
#
loop_
_entity.id
_entity.type
_entity.pdbx_description
1 polymer ?
#
loop_
_entity_poly.entity_id
_entity_poly.type
_entity_poly.pdbx_seq_one_letter_code
_entity_poly.pdbx_strand_id
1 'polypeptide(L)'
;MTRRTVRVDPQFFSDLDAQLGETRGPNGEPSASDFLVIDLPTISDAFAEHFSEFPALYADRDDYRYLVTTGKLVKAALVIGQLVEDGSVVLFGIEIDPM
;
A
#
# COMPACT_ATOMS: atom_id res chain seq x y z
N MET A 1 5.35 20.66 -4.89
CA MET A 1 5.67 19.22 -5.02
C MET A 1 4.93 18.68 -6.23
N THR A 2 5.54 17.78 -6.99
CA THR A 2 4.92 17.19 -8.19
C THR A 2 4.24 15.88 -7.81
N ARG A 3 2.94 15.77 -8.07
CA ARG A 3 2.17 14.54 -7.88
C ARG A 3 2.69 13.46 -8.85
N ARG A 4 3.05 12.29 -8.32
CA ARG A 4 3.58 11.15 -9.09
C ARG A 4 2.46 10.22 -9.55
N THR A 5 2.68 9.55 -10.67
CA THR A 5 1.87 8.38 -11.04
C THR A 5 2.15 7.25 -10.06
N VAL A 6 1.11 6.57 -9.58
CA VAL A 6 1.23 5.40 -8.70
C VAL A 6 0.68 4.19 -9.42
N ARG A 7 1.42 3.08 -9.36
CA ARG A 7 1.07 1.77 -9.91
C ARG A 7 1.16 0.74 -8.81
N VAL A 8 0.49 -0.39 -9.00
CA VAL A 8 0.50 -1.50 -8.04
C VAL A 8 1.09 -2.72 -8.75
N ASP A 9 2.08 -3.33 -8.11
CA ASP A 9 2.73 -4.53 -8.61
C ASP A 9 1.82 -5.76 -8.45
N PRO A 10 1.84 -6.74 -9.38
CA PRO A 10 1.14 -8.01 -9.21
C PRO A 10 1.37 -8.72 -7.86
N GLN A 11 2.58 -8.64 -7.30
CA GLN A 11 2.91 -9.26 -6.01
C GLN A 11 2.08 -8.66 -4.87
N PHE A 12 1.82 -7.35 -4.90
CA PHE A 12 1.00 -6.67 -3.89
C PHE A 12 -0.39 -7.31 -3.77
N PHE A 13 -1.01 -7.65 -4.91
CA PHE A 13 -2.33 -8.31 -4.90
C PHE A 13 -2.25 -9.71 -4.32
N SER A 14 -1.18 -10.46 -4.62
CA SER A 14 -0.97 -11.80 -4.08
C SER A 14 -0.81 -11.78 -2.56
N ASP A 15 -0.08 -10.79 -2.03
CA ASP A 15 0.11 -10.61 -0.59
C ASP A 15 -1.18 -10.18 0.10
N LEU A 16 -1.98 -9.32 -0.55
CA LEU A 16 -3.27 -8.87 -0.04
C LEU A 16 -4.28 -10.02 0.03
N ASP A 17 -4.38 -10.81 -1.05
CA ASP A 17 -5.26 -11.97 -1.12
C ASP A 17 -4.87 -13.04 -0.08
N ALA A 18 -3.57 -13.24 0.16
CA ALA A 18 -3.09 -14.17 1.18
C ALA A 18 -3.46 -13.73 2.62
N GLN A 19 -3.62 -12.43 2.87
CA GLN A 19 -3.90 -11.87 4.19
C GLN A 19 -5.40 -11.70 4.47
N LEU A 20 -6.18 -11.23 3.49
CA LEU A 20 -7.61 -10.93 3.67
C LEU A 20 -8.55 -11.91 2.97
N GLY A 21 -8.05 -12.68 2.00
CA GLY A 21 -8.87 -13.55 1.16
C GLY A 21 -9.74 -12.79 0.16
N GLU A 22 -10.32 -13.55 -0.77
CA GLU A 22 -11.13 -13.01 -1.88
C GLU A 22 -12.52 -12.51 -1.42
N THR A 23 -13.07 -13.12 -0.35
CA THR A 23 -14.42 -12.85 0.15
C THR A 23 -14.39 -12.38 1.60
N ARG A 24 -15.44 -11.67 2.01
CA ARG A 24 -15.59 -11.24 3.41
C ARG A 24 -15.67 -12.44 4.33
N GLY A 25 -15.03 -12.31 5.49
CA GLY A 25 -15.06 -13.34 6.53
C GLY A 25 -16.45 -13.49 7.17
N PRO A 26 -16.69 -14.60 7.89
CA PRO A 26 -17.98 -14.93 8.48
C PRO A 26 -18.44 -13.95 9.58
N ASN A 27 -17.52 -13.17 10.15
CA ASN A 27 -17.84 -12.17 11.19
C ASN A 27 -17.78 -10.73 10.64
N GLY A 28 -17.73 -10.56 9.32
CA GLY A 28 -17.67 -9.26 8.67
C GLY A 28 -16.25 -8.73 8.44
N GLU A 29 -15.23 -9.58 8.60
CA GLU A 29 -13.85 -9.26 8.22
C GLU A 29 -13.78 -8.81 6.75
N PRO A 30 -12.97 -7.78 6.43
CA PRO A 30 -12.88 -7.27 5.06
C PRO A 30 -12.19 -8.26 4.14
N SER A 31 -12.57 -8.25 2.86
CA SER A 31 -11.82 -8.95 1.81
C SER A 31 -10.74 -8.08 1.18
N ALA A 32 -9.87 -8.70 0.40
CA ALA A 32 -8.91 -7.99 -0.45
C ALA A 32 -9.61 -6.97 -1.37
N SER A 33 -10.73 -7.35 -1.99
CA SER A 33 -11.52 -6.44 -2.83
C SER A 33 -12.04 -5.23 -2.06
N ASP A 34 -12.47 -5.41 -0.81
CA ASP A 34 -12.91 -4.28 0.02
C ASP A 34 -11.75 -3.31 0.29
N PHE A 35 -10.56 -3.83 0.62
CA PHE A 35 -9.37 -3.01 0.84
C PHE A 35 -8.97 -2.21 -0.41
N LEU A 36 -8.98 -2.86 -1.58
CA LEU A 36 -8.64 -2.22 -2.86
C LEU A 36 -9.57 -1.04 -3.19
N VAL A 37 -10.85 -1.14 -2.83
CA VAL A 37 -11.85 -0.12 -3.13
C VAL A 37 -11.88 1.00 -2.08
N ILE A 38 -11.63 0.67 -0.81
CA ILE A 38 -11.88 1.60 0.30
C ILE A 38 -10.60 2.25 0.85
N ASP A 39 -9.54 1.48 1.03
CA ASP A 39 -8.31 1.93 1.73
C ASP A 39 -7.17 2.25 0.76
N LEU A 40 -6.99 1.43 -0.27
CA LEU A 40 -5.90 1.63 -1.24
C LEU A 40 -5.92 2.99 -1.97
N PRO A 41 -7.07 3.60 -2.32
CA PRO A 41 -7.06 4.90 -2.99
C PRO A 41 -6.38 6.00 -2.15
N THR A 42 -6.70 6.07 -0.86
CA THR A 42 -6.08 7.06 0.05
C THR A 42 -4.59 6.80 0.24
N ILE A 43 -4.18 5.53 0.32
CA ILE A 43 -2.76 5.15 0.38
C ILE A 43 -2.05 5.59 -0.91
N SER A 44 -2.64 5.29 -2.06
CA SER A 44 -2.09 5.66 -3.37
C SER A 44 -1.95 7.17 -3.52
N ASP A 45 -2.94 7.95 -3.05
CA ASP A 45 -2.85 9.41 -3.03
C ASP A 45 -1.70 9.91 -2.15
N ALA A 46 -1.51 9.31 -0.97
CA ALA A 46 -0.41 9.66 -0.08
C ALA A 46 0.96 9.40 -0.73
N PHE A 47 1.13 8.26 -1.41
CA PHE A 47 2.33 7.98 -2.20
C PHE A 47 2.50 8.94 -3.38
N ALA A 48 1.42 9.31 -4.06
CA ALA A 48 1.48 10.24 -5.18
C ALA A 48 1.99 11.62 -4.76
N GLU A 49 1.58 12.10 -3.59
CA GLU A 49 1.85 13.47 -3.13
C GLU A 49 3.10 13.57 -2.25
N HIS A 50 3.33 12.59 -1.38
CA HIS A 50 4.26 12.71 -0.26
C HIS A 50 5.40 11.68 -0.27
N PHE A 51 5.59 10.91 -1.36
CA PHE A 51 6.60 9.84 -1.42
C PHE A 51 7.95 10.20 -0.78
N SER A 52 8.53 11.34 -1.16
CA SER A 52 9.87 11.78 -0.70
C SER A 52 9.96 12.10 0.80
N GLU A 53 8.82 12.27 1.47
CA GLU A 53 8.73 12.55 2.90
C GLU A 53 8.70 11.27 3.75
N PHE A 54 8.34 10.13 3.15
CA PHE A 54 8.25 8.86 3.86
C PHE A 54 9.62 8.33 4.26
N PRO A 55 9.74 7.57 5.36
CA PRO A 55 11.01 6.95 5.74
C PRO A 55 11.57 6.05 4.64
N ALA A 56 12.89 6.09 4.46
CA ALA A 56 13.59 5.16 3.58
C ALA A 56 13.57 3.75 4.22
N LEU A 57 13.28 2.74 3.40
CA LEU A 57 13.29 1.34 3.85
C LEU A 57 14.72 0.85 4.07
N TYR A 58 15.67 1.30 3.24
CA TYR A 58 17.09 0.96 3.34
C TYR A 58 17.93 2.23 3.46
N ALA A 59 18.99 2.19 4.25
CA ALA A 59 19.83 3.35 4.54
C ALA A 59 20.42 4.01 3.28
N ASP A 60 20.80 3.20 2.29
CA ASP A 60 21.48 3.65 1.07
C ASP A 60 20.57 3.70 -0.17
N ARG A 61 19.25 3.61 0.02
CA ARG A 61 18.26 3.61 -1.07
C ARG A 61 17.13 4.58 -0.78
N ASP A 62 17.10 5.71 -1.49
CA ASP A 62 16.05 6.72 -1.38
C ASP A 62 14.83 6.43 -2.27
N ASP A 63 14.96 5.45 -3.17
CA ASP A 63 13.92 4.96 -4.06
C ASP A 63 13.01 3.93 -3.41
N TYR A 64 13.35 3.36 -2.25
CA TYR A 64 12.46 2.48 -1.47
C TYR A 64 11.97 3.17 -0.21
N ARG A 65 10.65 3.33 -0.09
CA ARG A 65 10.04 4.00 1.07
C ARG A 65 8.78 3.28 1.50
N TYR A 66 8.41 3.45 2.76
CA TYR A 66 7.24 2.80 3.32
C TYR A 66 6.34 3.78 4.07
N LEU A 67 5.05 3.45 4.09
CA LEU A 67 4.02 4.15 4.85
C LEU A 67 3.39 3.16 5.83
N VAL A 68 3.40 3.49 7.12
CA VAL A 68 2.53 2.84 8.12
C VAL A 68 1.32 3.73 8.33
N THR A 69 0.12 3.19 8.12
CA THR A 69 -1.13 3.93 8.25
C THR A 69 -2.22 3.10 8.90
N THR A 70 -3.24 3.77 9.42
CA THR A 70 -4.51 3.16 9.80
C THR A 70 -5.43 3.12 8.58
N GLY A 71 -6.17 2.02 8.42
CA GLY A 71 -7.22 1.90 7.41
C GLY A 71 -8.61 2.14 8.00
N LYS A 72 -9.62 2.22 7.13
CA LYS A 72 -11.04 2.17 7.50
C LYS A 72 -11.50 0.74 7.76
N LEU A 73 -10.93 -0.23 7.03
CA LEU A 73 -11.31 -1.65 7.14
C LEU A 73 -10.31 -2.48 7.93
N VAL A 74 -9.06 -2.03 7.99
CA VAL A 74 -7.98 -2.70 8.70
C VAL A 74 -7.43 -1.79 9.79
N LYS A 75 -6.98 -2.37 10.90
CA LYS A 75 -6.48 -1.61 12.04
C LYS A 75 -5.20 -0.85 11.68
N ALA A 76 -4.28 -1.52 11.00
CA ALA A 76 -3.09 -0.90 10.44
C ALA A 76 -2.64 -1.59 9.16
N ALA A 77 -1.92 -0.86 8.31
CA ALA A 77 -1.24 -1.38 7.14
C ALA A 77 0.15 -0.75 7.01
N LEU A 78 1.14 -1.58 6.71
CA LEU A 78 2.43 -1.18 6.16
C LEU A 78 2.36 -1.35 4.64
N VAL A 79 2.66 -0.30 3.89
CA VAL A 79 2.76 -0.37 2.42
C VAL A 79 4.12 0.11 1.98
N ILE A 80 4.75 -0.64 1.07
CA ILE A 80 6.06 -0.34 0.54
C ILE A 80 5.94 0.10 -0.91
N GLY A 81 6.54 1.25 -1.24
CA GLY A 81 6.60 1.79 -2.58
C GLY A 81 8.04 1.96 -3.06
N GLN A 82 8.26 1.74 -4.35
CA GLN A 82 9.51 2.02 -5.03
C GLN A 82 9.34 3.12 -6.09
N LEU A 83 10.19 4.14 -6.06
CA LEU A 83 10.33 5.09 -7.17
C LEU A 83 11.15 4.44 -8.28
N VAL A 84 10.58 4.37 -9.49
CA VAL A 84 11.27 3.79 -10.65
C VAL A 84 11.72 4.88 -11.63
N GLU A 85 12.54 4.50 -12.61
CA GLU A 85 13.24 5.43 -13.51
C GLU A 85 12.31 6.41 -14.26
N ASP A 86 11.07 6.01 -14.55
CA ASP A 86 10.07 6.86 -15.22
C ASP A 86 9.43 7.92 -14.29
N GLY A 87 9.84 7.97 -13.01
CA GLY A 87 9.35 8.91 -12.01
C GLY A 87 8.03 8.51 -11.33
N SER A 88 7.48 7.34 -11.67
CA SER A 88 6.32 6.78 -10.97
C SER A 88 6.73 5.98 -9.73
N VAL A 89 5.77 5.81 -8.82
CA VAL A 89 5.90 4.93 -7.66
C VAL A 89 5.17 3.63 -7.93
N VAL A 90 5.83 2.50 -7.67
CA VAL A 90 5.23 1.16 -7.71
C VAL A 90 5.05 0.66 -6.28
N LEU A 91 3.80 0.42 -5.87
CA LEU A 91 3.49 -0.24 -4.60
C LEU A 91 3.70 -1.74 -4.79
N PHE A 92 4.61 -2.34 -4.03
CA PHE A 92 5.02 -3.74 -4.26
C PHE A 92 4.93 -4.65 -3.03
N GLY A 93 4.72 -4.09 -1.84
CA GLY A 93 4.60 -4.89 -0.62
C GLY A 93 3.53 -4.32 0.31
N ILE A 94 2.83 -5.23 1.01
CA ILE A 94 1.83 -4.88 2.00
C ILE A 94 1.81 -5.88 3.16
N GLU A 95 1.76 -5.35 4.39
CA GLU A 95 1.47 -6.13 5.59
C GLU A 95 0.30 -5.48 6.34
N ILE A 96 -0.66 -6.29 6.77
CA ILE A 96 -1.90 -5.85 7.40
C ILE A 96 -1.98 -6.37 8.84
N ASP A 97 -2.29 -5.47 9.77
CA ASP A 97 -2.81 -5.83 11.09
C ASP A 97 -4.35 -5.86 11.00
N PRO A 98 -4.99 -7.05 11.08
CA PRO A 98 -6.44 -7.17 10.98
C PRO A 98 -7.15 -6.52 12.19
N MET A 99 -8.46 -6.29 12.05
CA MET A 99 -9.30 -5.76 13.12
C MET A 99 -9.60 -6.77 14.23
#